data_AF-A0A815JH61-F1
#
_entry.id   AF-A0A815JH61-F1
#
_cell.length_a   1.000
_cell.length_b   1.000
_cell.length_c   1.000
_cell.angle_alpha   90.00
_cell.angle_beta   90.00
_cell.angle_gamma   90.00
#
_symmetry.space_group_name_H-M   'P 1'
#
loop_
_entity.id
_entity.type
_entity.pdbx_description
1 polymer ?
#
loop_
_entity_poly.entity_id
_entity_poly.type
_entity_poly.pdbx_seq_one_letter_code
_entity_poly.pdbx_strand_id
1 'polypeptide(L)'
;MDLWYPSLIVPLSSSIGQEIFSRSSHVAYDRLNPHFEIEERLSFCGIVCASILLNTLLSYQNWSQSTIYKNVSRNQMSNGIILSKLSYVLERYDLQSIIHYSEDKTIEEKFSNC
;
A
#
# COMPACT_ATOMS: atom_id res chain seq x y z
N MET A 1 1.21 8.02 -23.62
CA MET A 1 1.54 6.58 -23.65
C MET A 1 0.32 5.86 -23.12
N ASP A 2 -0.40 5.15 -23.99
CA ASP A 2 -1.56 4.38 -23.56
C ASP A 2 -1.05 3.11 -22.88
N LEU A 3 -1.29 3.01 -21.57
CA LEU A 3 -0.98 1.81 -20.80
C LEU A 3 -1.94 0.71 -21.26
N TRP A 4 -1.41 -0.33 -21.89
CA TRP A 4 -2.19 -1.51 -22.25
C TRP A 4 -2.41 -2.35 -20.99
N TYR A 5 -3.66 -2.44 -20.54
CA TYR A 5 -4.04 -3.32 -19.45
C TYR A 5 -4.35 -4.72 -19.99
N PRO A 6 -3.90 -5.79 -19.34
CA PRO A 6 -4.41 -7.13 -19.60
C PRO A 6 -5.94 -7.15 -19.54
N SER A 7 -6.59 -7.97 -20.37
CA SER A 7 -8.06 -8.02 -20.52
C SER A 7 -8.84 -8.31 -19.23
N LEU A 8 -8.15 -8.78 -18.19
CA LEU A 8 -8.73 -9.09 -16.87
C LEU A 8 -8.64 -7.92 -15.87
N ILE A 9 -8.01 -6.80 -16.22
CA ILE A 9 -7.87 -5.63 -15.34
C ILE A 9 -8.82 -4.53 -15.82
N VAL A 10 -9.79 -4.18 -14.98
CA VAL A 10 -10.66 -3.00 -15.19
C VAL A 10 -10.03 -1.82 -14.45
N PRO A 11 -9.44 -0.84 -15.15
CA PRO A 11 -8.80 0.29 -14.49
C PRO A 11 -9.87 1.20 -13.86
N LEU A 12 -9.57 1.75 -12.68
CA LEU A 12 -10.45 2.69 -11.98
C LEU A 12 -10.81 3.90 -12.86
N SER A 13 -9.91 4.35 -13.75
CA SER A 13 -10.13 5.47 -14.67
C SER A 13 -11.13 5.19 -15.80
N SER A 14 -11.55 3.93 -16.01
CA SER A 14 -12.55 3.59 -17.03
C SER A 14 -13.97 3.82 -16.52
N SER A 15 -14.92 4.03 -17.43
CA SER A 15 -16.34 4.17 -17.07
C SER A 15 -16.87 2.97 -16.28
N ILE A 16 -16.46 1.75 -16.67
CA ILE A 16 -16.82 0.51 -15.95
C ILE A 16 -16.17 0.49 -14.56
N GLY A 17 -14.91 0.93 -14.43
CA GLY A 17 -14.23 1.04 -13.14
C GLY A 17 -14.92 2.01 -12.19
N GLN A 18 -15.34 3.18 -12.69
CA GLN A 18 -16.11 4.17 -11.92
C GLN A 18 -17.48 3.64 -11.49
N GLU A 19 -18.17 2.90 -12.36
CA GLU A 19 -19.43 2.25 -12.03
C GLU A 19 -19.25 1.22 -10.90
N ILE A 20 -18.27 0.32 -11.01
CA ILE A 20 -17.95 -0.66 -9.96
C ILE A 20 -17.61 0.06 -8.65
N PHE A 21 -16.79 1.11 -8.70
CA PHE A 21 -16.39 1.89 -7.54
C PHE A 21 -17.60 2.54 -6.84
N SER A 22 -18.51 3.16 -7.59
CA SER A 22 -19.71 3.82 -7.04
C SER A 22 -20.68 2.89 -6.30
N ARG A 23 -20.60 1.58 -6.58
CA ARG A 23 -21.43 0.55 -5.94
C ARG A 23 -20.76 -0.09 -4.72
N SER A 24 -19.51 0.28 -4.43
CA SER A 24 -18.67 -0.32 -3.40
C SER A 24 -18.61 0.53 -2.12
N SER A 25 -18.26 -0.08 -0.98
CA SER A 25 -17.87 0.68 0.21
C SER A 25 -16.46 1.26 0.02
N HIS A 26 -16.36 2.58 -0.10
CA HIS A 26 -15.10 3.29 -0.35
C HIS A 26 -14.47 3.94 0.90
N VAL A 27 -14.96 3.64 2.12
CA VAL A 27 -14.48 4.31 3.36
C VAL A 27 -12.96 4.22 3.54
N ALA A 28 -12.36 3.07 3.22
CA ALA A 28 -10.91 2.92 3.27
C ALA A 28 -10.21 3.74 2.18
N TYR A 29 -10.75 3.70 0.94
CA TYR A 29 -10.21 4.48 -0.17
C TYR A 29 -10.23 5.98 0.13
N ASP A 30 -11.33 6.52 0.66
CA ASP A 30 -11.48 7.94 0.96
C ASP A 30 -10.45 8.44 1.99
N ARG A 31 -10.03 7.56 2.91
CA ARG A 31 -8.98 7.86 3.91
C ARG A 31 -7.57 7.75 3.34
N LEU A 32 -7.36 6.90 2.33
CA LEU A 32 -6.04 6.68 1.71
C LEU A 32 -5.76 7.68 0.59
N ASN A 33 -6.79 8.03 -0.19
CA ASN A 33 -6.69 8.83 -1.42
C ASN A 33 -5.98 10.18 -1.24
N PRO A 34 -6.19 10.95 -0.15
CA PRO A 34 -5.48 12.22 0.08
C PRO A 34 -3.95 12.06 0.19
N HIS A 35 -3.47 10.85 0.43
CA HIS A 35 -2.05 10.54 0.65
C HIS A 35 -1.42 9.79 -0.52
N PHE A 36 -2.18 9.49 -1.58
CA PHE A 36 -1.63 8.81 -2.76
C PHE A 36 -0.52 9.62 -3.40
N GLU A 37 0.62 8.97 -3.61
CA GLU A 37 1.84 9.56 -4.14
C GLU A 37 2.54 8.61 -5.13
N ILE A 38 3.38 9.19 -5.99
CA ILE A 38 4.18 8.44 -6.95
C ILE A 38 5.49 8.02 -6.29
N GLU A 39 5.96 6.81 -6.57
CA GLU A 39 7.27 6.34 -6.11
C GLU A 39 8.40 7.29 -6.53
N GLU A 40 9.19 7.78 -5.57
CA GLU A 40 10.35 8.65 -5.82
C GLU A 40 11.47 7.91 -6.57
N ARG A 41 11.53 6.58 -6.45
CA ARG A 41 12.60 5.72 -6.99
C ARG A 41 12.04 4.36 -7.39
N LEU A 42 12.72 3.69 -8.32
CA LEU A 42 12.41 2.28 -8.61
C LEU A 42 12.58 1.44 -7.33
N SER A 43 11.67 0.50 -7.12
CA SER A 43 11.62 -0.39 -5.95
C SER A 43 11.19 0.30 -4.64
N PHE A 44 10.51 1.45 -4.70
CA PHE A 44 9.96 2.14 -3.52
C PHE A 44 8.49 1.83 -3.25
N CYS A 45 7.85 0.94 -4.02
CA CYS A 45 6.46 0.54 -3.81
C CYS A 45 6.11 0.27 -2.33
N GLY A 46 6.94 -0.48 -1.60
CA GLY A 46 6.75 -0.74 -0.17
C GLY A 46 6.90 0.50 0.73
N ILE A 47 7.80 1.43 0.38
CA ILE A 47 7.95 2.71 1.10
C ILE A 47 6.74 3.62 0.85
N VAL A 48 6.26 3.69 -0.39
CA VAL A 48 5.04 4.44 -0.73
C VAL A 48 3.85 3.89 0.03
N CYS A 49 3.66 2.57 0.05
CA CYS A 49 2.60 1.96 0.85
C CYS A 49 2.72 2.30 2.34
N ALA A 50 3.94 2.23 2.91
CA ALA A 50 4.17 2.60 4.31
C ALA A 50 3.84 4.09 4.54
N SER A 51 4.24 4.97 3.63
CA SER A 51 3.98 6.41 3.69
C SER A 51 2.48 6.72 3.68
N ILE A 52 1.74 6.13 2.74
CA ILE A 52 0.28 6.28 2.67
C ILE A 52 -0.35 5.82 3.99
N LEU A 53 0.00 4.64 4.49
CA LEU A 53 -0.54 4.11 5.75
C LEU A 53 -0.21 4.99 6.95
N LEU A 54 1.04 5.44 7.07
CA LEU A 54 1.49 6.29 8.17
C LEU A 54 0.77 7.64 8.14
N ASN A 55 0.64 8.29 6.99
CA ASN A 55 -0.05 9.57 6.87
C ASN A 55 -1.57 9.43 7.09
N THR A 56 -2.17 8.31 6.70
CA THR A 56 -3.58 8.02 6.97
C THR A 56 -3.85 7.75 8.46
N LEU A 57 -2.98 7.00 9.13
CA LEU A 57 -3.20 6.56 10.52
C LEU A 57 -2.66 7.56 11.57
N LEU A 58 -1.57 8.24 11.25
CA LEU A 58 -0.82 9.13 12.16
C LEU A 58 -0.91 10.58 11.64
N SER A 59 -2.11 11.15 11.71
CA SER A 59 -2.47 12.43 11.08
C SER A 59 -1.73 13.68 11.62
N TYR A 60 -0.84 13.51 12.60
CA TYR A 60 -0.12 14.60 13.27
C TYR A 60 1.23 14.94 12.61
N GLN A 61 1.76 14.10 11.73
CA GLN A 61 3.02 14.33 11.02
C GLN A 61 2.94 13.89 9.56
N ASN A 62 3.61 14.63 8.68
CA ASN A 62 3.75 14.28 7.28
C ASN A 62 4.99 13.41 7.09
N TRP A 63 4.80 12.13 6.78
CA TRP A 63 5.86 11.17 6.57
C TRP A 63 6.20 11.10 5.08
N SER A 64 7.38 11.59 4.70
CA SER A 64 7.85 11.46 3.31
C SER A 64 8.52 10.10 3.06
N GLN A 65 8.49 9.63 1.81
CA GLN A 65 9.23 8.44 1.38
C GLN A 65 10.70 8.51 1.80
N SER A 66 11.34 9.68 1.66
CA SER A 66 12.73 9.90 2.04
C SER A 66 12.98 9.76 3.55
N THR A 67 12.05 10.22 4.39
CA THR A 67 12.13 10.13 5.86
C THR A 67 11.99 8.68 6.31
N ILE A 68 11.00 7.97 5.76
CA ILE A 68 10.78 6.55 6.05
C ILE A 68 12.00 5.76 5.60
N TYR A 69 12.46 5.96 4.37
CA TYR A 69 13.63 5.28 3.83
C TYR A 69 14.89 5.48 4.69
N LYS A 70 15.13 6.67 5.26
CA LYS A 70 16.27 6.89 6.16
C LYS A 70 16.19 6.05 7.44
N ASN A 71 14.98 5.78 7.92
CA ASN A 71 14.75 4.95 9.11
C ASN A 71 14.87 3.44 8.83
N VAL A 72 14.83 3.04 7.55
CA VAL A 72 15.08 1.66 7.10
C VAL A 72 16.51 1.59 6.56
N SER A 73 17.43 0.93 7.27
CA SER A 73 18.86 0.86 6.92
C SER A 73 19.12 0.67 5.40
N ARG A 74 19.91 1.56 4.78
CA ARG A 74 20.20 1.60 3.32
C ARG A 74 20.65 0.25 2.74
N ASN A 75 21.32 -0.58 3.55
CA ASN A 75 21.85 -1.88 3.13
C ASN A 75 20.77 -2.94 2.92
N GLN A 76 19.51 -2.67 3.27
CA GLN A 76 18.43 -3.65 3.24
C GLN A 76 17.44 -3.48 2.07
N MET A 77 17.67 -2.51 1.17
CA MET A 77 16.63 -2.02 0.24
C MET A 77 17.05 -1.89 -1.22
N SER A 78 18.20 -2.44 -1.64
CA SER A 78 18.66 -2.33 -3.03
C SER A 78 17.67 -2.94 -4.05
N ASN A 79 16.80 -3.86 -3.61
CA ASN A 79 15.81 -4.56 -4.45
C ASN A 79 14.37 -4.43 -3.89
N GLY A 80 14.07 -3.35 -3.18
CA GLY A 80 12.76 -3.13 -2.53
C GLY A 80 12.64 -3.76 -1.14
N ILE A 81 11.40 -3.79 -0.61
CA ILE A 81 11.08 -4.28 0.74
C ILE A 81 10.32 -5.60 0.65
N ILE A 82 10.79 -6.61 1.39
CA ILE A 82 10.04 -7.86 1.59
C ILE A 82 8.98 -7.69 2.69
N LEU A 83 7.93 -8.50 2.67
CA LEU A 83 6.77 -8.35 3.58
C LEU A 83 7.13 -8.23 5.07
N SER A 84 8.08 -9.06 5.56
CA SER A 84 8.54 -8.99 6.96
C SER A 84 9.24 -7.68 7.31
N LYS A 85 9.96 -7.09 6.35
CA LYS A 85 10.59 -5.77 6.55
C LYS A 85 9.55 -4.66 6.54
N LEU A 86 8.46 -4.77 5.78
CA LEU A 86 7.39 -3.78 5.82
C LEU A 86 6.74 -3.72 7.21
N SER A 87 6.47 -4.87 7.84
CA SER A 87 6.02 -4.91 9.25
C SER A 87 6.99 -4.20 10.18
N TYR A 88 8.28 -4.54 10.06
CA TYR A 88 9.33 -3.91 10.87
C TYR A 88 9.40 -2.38 10.69
N VAL A 89 9.13 -1.88 9.48
CA VAL A 89 9.04 -0.43 9.24
C VAL A 89 7.88 0.17 10.01
N LEU A 90 6.69 -0.43 9.93
CA LEU A 90 5.48 0.08 10.60
C LEU A 90 5.62 0.05 12.14
N GLU A 91 6.25 -1.01 12.68
CA GLU A 91 6.51 -1.16 14.12
C GLU A 91 7.39 -0.04 14.69
N ARG A 92 8.29 0.56 13.87
CA ARG A 92 9.11 1.71 14.27
C ARG A 92 8.30 2.99 14.52
N TYR A 93 7.04 3.00 14.11
CA TYR A 93 6.09 4.09 14.28
C TYR A 93 4.92 3.69 15.19
N ASP A 94 5.11 2.70 16.07
CA ASP A 94 4.12 2.20 17.02
C ASP A 94 2.84 1.63 16.37
N LEU A 95 2.91 1.24 15.10
CA LEU A 95 1.83 0.55 14.41
C LEU A 95 1.98 -0.96 14.54
N GLN A 96 0.90 -1.63 14.95
CA GLN A 96 0.82 -3.09 14.93
C GLN A 96 0.43 -3.58 13.54
N SER A 97 1.08 -4.65 13.08
CA SER A 97 0.75 -5.29 11.82
C SER A 97 0.58 -6.80 12.01
N ILE A 98 -0.29 -7.41 11.21
CA ILE A 98 -0.47 -8.85 11.12
C ILE A 98 -0.04 -9.27 9.72
N ILE A 99 0.96 -10.14 9.65
CA ILE A 99 1.45 -10.68 8.38
C ILE A 99 0.67 -11.95 8.05
N HIS A 100 0.20 -12.04 6.81
CA HIS A 100 -0.40 -13.25 6.25
C HIS A 100 0.36 -13.66 4.99
N TYR A 101 1.07 -14.79 5.03
CA TYR A 101 1.68 -15.34 3.82
C TYR A 101 0.64 -16.06 2.98
N SER A 102 0.90 -16.17 1.68
CA SER A 102 -0.02 -16.84 0.76
C SER A 102 -0.27 -18.30 1.13
N GLU A 103 0.74 -18.95 1.72
CA GLU A 103 0.74 -20.35 2.15
C GLU A 103 -0.09 -20.58 3.43
N ASP A 104 -0.33 -19.53 4.23
CA ASP A 104 -0.94 -19.66 5.56
C ASP A 104 -2.46 -19.78 5.53
N LYS A 105 -3.11 -19.41 4.42
CA LYS A 105 -4.58 -19.32 4.31
C LYS A 105 -5.06 -19.65 2.90
N THR A 106 -6.17 -20.38 2.84
CA THR A 106 -6.97 -20.54 1.61
C THR A 106 -7.50 -19.19 1.12
N ILE A 107 -7.94 -19.13 -0.14
CA ILE A 107 -8.51 -17.91 -0.73
C ILE A 107 -9.77 -17.52 0.07
N GLU A 108 -10.59 -18.50 0.41
CA GLU A 108 -11.83 -18.37 1.16
C GLU A 108 -11.57 -17.79 2.56
N GLU A 109 -10.56 -18.28 3.28
CA GLU A 109 -10.18 -17.76 4.60
C GLU A 109 -9.64 -16.33 4.55
N LYS A 110 -9.10 -15.89 3.41
CA LYS A 110 -8.67 -14.49 3.19
C LYS A 110 -9.86 -13.54 3.02
N PHE A 111 -11.02 -14.04 2.57
CA PHE A 111 -12.22 -13.24 2.32
C PHE A 111 -13.35 -13.40 3.36
N SER A 112 -13.19 -14.30 4.34
CA SER A 112 -14.22 -14.63 5.33
C SER A 112 -14.41 -13.58 6.45
N ASN A 113 -13.49 -12.61 6.57
CA ASN A 113 -13.48 -11.59 7.64
C ASN A 113 -13.63 -10.15 7.10
N CYS A 114 -14.15 -9.99 5.89
CA CYS A 114 -14.43 -8.68 5.28
C CYS A 114 -15.89 -8.26 5.44
#